data_AF-A0A2I7N630-F1
#
_entry.id   AF-A0A2I7N630-F1
#
_cell.length_a   1.000
_cell.length_b   1.000
_cell.length_c   1.000
_cell.angle_alpha   90.00
_cell.angle_beta   90.00
_cell.angle_gamma   90.00
#
_symmetry.space_group_name_H-M   'P 1'
#
loop_
_entity.id
_entity.type
_entity.pdbx_description
1 polymer ?
#
loop_
_entity_poly.entity_id
_entity_poly.type
_entity_poly.pdbx_seq_one_letter_code
_entity_poly.pdbx_strand_id
1 'polypeptide(L)' 'MLNNNNITTCGKIAEKCGLEWGGSWKSFRDLPHCQYTEGLSIADLKSGKMIADR' A
#
# COMPACT_ATOMS: atom_id res chain seq x y z
N MET A 1 -5.36 2.22 -24.48
CA MET A 1 -4.99 1.16 -23.52
C MET A 1 -3.95 1.75 -22.58
N LEU A 2 -4.21 1.81 -21.27
CA LEU A 2 -3.23 2.29 -20.30
C LEU A 2 -2.02 1.34 -20.35
N ASN A 3 -0.86 1.86 -20.70
CA ASN A 3 0.36 1.07 -20.75
C ASN A 3 0.66 0.58 -19.31
N ASN A 4 0.85 -0.72 -19.09
CA ASN A 4 1.09 -1.36 -17.77
C ASN A 4 2.25 -0.72 -16.96
N ASN A 5 3.03 0.16 -17.58
CA ASN A 5 4.15 0.88 -16.98
C ASN A 5 3.72 2.01 -16.02
N ASN A 6 2.55 2.62 -16.22
CA ASN A 6 2.15 3.78 -15.41
C ASN A 6 1.72 3.39 -14.00
N ILE A 7 0.89 2.35 -13.86
CA ILE A 7 0.39 1.92 -12.54
C ILE A 7 1.52 1.38 -11.66
N THR A 8 2.46 0.67 -12.27
CA THR A 8 3.67 0.17 -11.60
C THR A 8 4.57 1.32 -11.15
N THR A 9 4.67 2.38 -11.96
CA THR A 9 5.45 3.58 -11.60
C THR A 9 4.81 4.32 -10.42
N CYS A 10 3.49 4.53 -10.46
CA CYS A 10 2.75 5.13 -9.35
C CYS A 10 2.89 4.33 -8.05
N GLY A 11 2.75 2.99 -8.14
CA GLY A 11 2.91 2.10 -6.99
C GLY A 11 4.29 2.21 -6.33
N LYS A 12 5.36 2.18 -7.13
CA LYS A 12 6.74 2.38 -6.63
C LYS A 12 6.96 3.75 -6.01
N ILE A 13 6.29 4.79 -6.49
CA ILE A 13 6.34 6.12 -5.88
C ILE A 13 5.60 6.12 -4.54
N ALA A 14 4.43 5.48 -4.47
CA ALA A 14 3.67 5.34 -3.23
C ALA A 14 4.51 4.64 -2.13
N GLU A 15 5.22 3.57 -2.48
CA GLU A 15 6.14 2.87 -1.56
C GLU A 15 7.24 3.80 -1.05
N LYS A 16 7.83 4.65 -1.90
CA LYS A 16 8.83 5.65 -1.49
C LYS A 16 8.25 6.72 -0.57
N CYS A 17 6.95 6.98 -0.66
CA CYS A 17 6.23 7.89 0.24
C CYS A 17 5.83 7.23 1.58
N GLY A 18 6.14 5.95 1.78
CA GLY A 18 5.80 5.22 3.01
C GLY A 18 4.43 4.53 2.98
N LEU A 19 3.79 4.43 1.80
CA LEU A 19 2.58 3.65 1.61
C LEU A 19 2.92 2.19 1.30
N GLU A 20 2.00 1.29 1.60
CA GLU A 20 2.04 -0.09 1.12
C GLU A 20 1.25 -0.18 -0.20
N TRP A 21 1.87 -0.69 -1.27
CA TRP A 21 1.25 -0.84 -2.59
C TRP A 21 0.79 -2.29 -2.85
N GLY A 22 -0.47 -2.47 -3.26
CA GLY A 22 -1.07 -3.79 -3.48
C GLY A 22 -0.44 -4.58 -4.64
N GLY A 23 0.27 -3.92 -5.55
CA GLY A 23 1.04 -4.60 -6.60
C GLY A 23 2.27 -5.36 -6.09
N SER A 24 2.80 -5.00 -4.92
CA SER A 24 3.95 -5.67 -4.28
C SER A 24 3.56 -6.88 -3.41
N TRP A 25 2.27 -7.17 -3.27
CA TRP A 25 1.80 -8.30 -2.46
C TRP A 25 2.22 -9.66 -3.05
N LYS A 26 2.51 -10.62 -2.15
CA LYS A 26 2.90 -11.98 -2.53
C LYS A 26 1.74 -12.78 -3.14
N SER A 27 0.51 -12.49 -2.73
CA SER A 27 -0.73 -13.08 -3.25
C SER A 27 -1.81 -12.01 -3.37
N PHE A 28 -2.82 -12.25 -4.22
CA PHE A 28 -3.96 -11.34 -4.45
C PHE A 28 -3.54 -9.91 -4.84
N ARG A 29 -2.60 -9.78 -5.79
CA ARG A 29 -2.06 -8.46 -6.20
C ARG A 29 -3.17 -7.55 -6.72
N ASP A 30 -3.28 -6.37 -6.13
CA ASP A 30 -4.22 -5.32 -6.52
C ASP A 30 -3.45 -4.06 -6.92
N LEU A 31 -3.20 -3.93 -8.23
CA LEU A 31 -2.36 -2.87 -8.80
C LEU A 31 -2.84 -1.43 -8.50
N PRO A 32 -4.14 -1.10 -8.49
CA PRO A 32 -4.60 0.25 -8.10
C PRO A 32 -4.60 0.53 -6.59
N HIS A 33 -4.37 -0.45 -5.72
CA HIS A 33 -4.50 -0.29 -4.26
C HIS A 33 -3.25 0.28 -3.60
N CYS A 34 -3.41 1.28 -2.73
CA CYS A 34 -2.38 1.80 -1.83
C CYS A 34 -2.99 2.04 -0.45
N GLN A 35 -2.27 1.70 0.61
CA GLN A 35 -2.73 1.90 1.99
C GLN A 35 -1.63 2.49 2.88
N TYR A 36 -2.03 3.30 3.84
CA TYR A 36 -1.15 3.82 4.89
C TYR A 36 -1.41 3.06 6.18
N THR A 37 -0.40 2.34 6.66
CA THR A 37 -0.51 1.52 7.88
C THR A 37 0.61 1.78 8.88
N GLU A 38 1.65 2.53 8.52
CA GLU A 38 2.88 2.70 9.30
C GLU A 38 3.45 1.37 9.85
N GLY A 39 3.35 0.30 9.07
CA GLY A 39 3.85 -1.03 9.44
C GLY A 39 2.91 -1.85 10.33
N LEU A 40 1.74 -1.32 10.68
CA LEU A 40 0.69 -2.11 11.36
C LEU A 40 0.01 -3.06 10.37
N SER A 41 -0.35 -4.25 10.86
CA SER A 41 -1.22 -5.13 10.09
C SER A 41 -2.67 -4.63 10.10
N ILE A 42 -3.48 -5.10 9.16
CA ILE A 42 -4.93 -4.84 9.18
C ILE A 42 -5.58 -5.36 10.47
N ALA A 43 -5.05 -6.46 11.05
CA ALA A 43 -5.53 -6.99 12.31
C ALA A 43 -5.22 -6.05 13.49
N ASP A 44 -4.04 -5.44 13.49
CA ASP A 44 -3.64 -4.43 14.48
C ASP A 44 -4.61 -3.24 14.46
N LEU A 45 -4.86 -2.68 13.28
CA LEU A 45 -5.78 -1.55 13.11
C LEU A 45 -7.20 -1.91 13.55
N LYS A 46 -7.69 -3.10 13.19
CA LYS A 46 -9.00 -3.61 13.64
C LYS A 46 -9.08 -3.83 15.14
N SER A 47 -7.96 -4.18 15.78
CA SER A 47 -7.88 -4.34 17.24
C SER A 47 -7.82 -3.02 18.02
N GLY A 48 -7.84 -1.87 17.31
CA GLY A 48 -7.81 -0.54 17.92
C GLY A 48 -6.41 0.04 18.08
N LYS A 49 -5.36 -0.60 17.54
CA LYS A 49 -4.05 0.06 17.43
C LYS A 49 -4.17 1.20 16.43
N MET A 50 -3.71 2.38 16.84
CA MET A 50 -3.74 3.58 16.02
C MET A 50 -2.36 3.78 15.40
N ILE A 51 -2.34 4.27 14.17
CA ILE A 51 -1.13 4.89 13.60
C ILE A 51 -0.71 6.05 14.52
N ALA A 52 0.60 6.26 14.69
CA ALA A 52 1.07 7.30 15.57
C ALA A 52 0.63 8.67 15.01
N ASP A 53 -0.04 9.48 15.83
CA ASP A 53 -0.30 10.87 15.48
C ASP A 53 1.07 11.58 15.46
N ARG A 54 1.45 12.11 14.30
CA ARG A 54 2.77 12.69 14.06
C ARG A 54 2.79 14.18 14.39
#